data_AF-A0A016QR63-F1
#
_entry.id   AF-A0A016QR63-F1
#
_cell.length_a   1.000
_cell.length_b   1.000
_cell.length_c   1.000
_cell.angle_alpha   90.00
_cell.angle_beta   90.00
_cell.angle_gamma   90.00
#
_symmetry.space_group_name_H-M   'P 1'
#
loop_
_entity.id
_entity.type
_entity.pdbx_description
1 polymer ?
#
loop_
_entity_poly.entity_id
_entity_poly.type
_entity_poly.pdbx_seq_one_letter_code
_entity_poly.pdbx_strand_id
1 'polypeptide(L)'
;MKGLLTILRRSPRAAFGVGLLAALLLLALLAPLLTPYSPTSQAFGTWLKPGGEHLLGTTALGQDIWSQLVYGARLTLLIGFTAGLVATAIGTALGLSAAYFGGRTDEAINVLINVFLVLPGLPLLIIASAFLRGGGVWSIILVIALTGWAWGARVLRSQALALRNRDFVQAAIVSGERPARIIFAEMLPNLAGLIAAGFFSTALYAVLSEAALAFLGMGDVSQVTWGTMMYWAQARGALLQGAWWWVAAPGLCIALLGTAFALVNFGIDEVTNPRVIHEARATRVLRRNRAAPQAEPALEPPQPLLAIRHLSAGYVTPQGPVRAVRDVTLSVAPGEFLGLAGESGCGKSTLAFAATRLLDAPGVVFDGEARLAGQDLLALNPAELRRVRWKDYSLVFQASMNILNPVLRIREQVYDAMQAHGVQDRGRLEARARELFALVGIREDYLNAYPHQLSGGMKQRVVIAIALALEPKLVVMDEPTTALDVVVQRQILQEIDAVRKRLGISIVFITHDLSLLVEMSDRIAIMYAGEVVEEAPAHELYAQPKHPYTRRLMGAFPPLEGPRERREGIPGRPPSLAQDIPYCPFFERCPNHLPGTCDVFKPARVEVTSGHSVACFLHSPAVKEEAYAAD
;
A
#
# COMPACT_ATOMS: atom_id res chain seq x y z
N MET A 1 -12.42 22.92 4.02
CA MET A 1 -13.74 22.46 3.50
C MET A 1 -13.66 21.42 2.38
N LYS A 2 -12.85 21.61 1.31
CA LYS A 2 -12.77 20.62 0.21
C LYS A 2 -12.37 19.19 0.66
N GLY A 3 -11.47 19.06 1.63
CA GLY A 3 -11.06 17.75 2.18
C GLY A 3 -12.20 16.99 2.89
N LEU A 4 -12.96 17.65 3.78
CA LEU A 4 -14.06 17.04 4.53
C LEU A 4 -15.18 16.53 3.62
N LEU A 5 -15.57 17.30 2.60
CA LEU A 5 -16.55 16.87 1.59
C LEU A 5 -16.05 15.68 0.76
N THR A 6 -14.74 15.57 0.54
CA THR A 6 -14.14 14.46 -0.20
C THR A 6 -14.11 13.19 0.66
N ILE A 7 -13.86 13.31 1.96
CA ILE A 7 -13.93 12.21 2.93
C ILE A 7 -15.36 11.66 2.99
N LEU A 8 -16.34 12.54 3.22
CA LEU A 8 -17.76 12.18 3.33
C LEU A 8 -18.32 11.49 2.09
N ARG A 9 -17.82 11.86 0.90
CA ARG A 9 -18.30 11.31 -0.38
C ARG A 9 -17.65 9.97 -0.75
N ARG A 10 -16.50 9.62 -0.16
CA ARG A 10 -15.77 8.39 -0.48
C ARG A 10 -16.06 7.24 0.49
N SER A 11 -16.34 7.52 1.76
CA SER A 11 -16.55 6.47 2.77
C SER A 11 -17.91 6.62 3.49
N PRO A 12 -18.89 5.73 3.22
CA PRO A 12 -20.22 5.80 3.84
C PRO A 12 -20.17 5.62 5.36
N ARG A 13 -19.16 4.89 5.87
CA ARG A 13 -18.89 4.72 7.29
C ARG A 13 -18.51 6.03 7.98
N ALA A 14 -17.65 6.82 7.34
CA ALA A 14 -17.25 8.13 7.87
C ALA A 14 -18.42 9.11 7.82
N ALA A 15 -19.23 9.07 6.76
CA ALA A 15 -20.45 9.87 6.65
C ALA A 15 -21.43 9.57 7.79
N PHE A 16 -21.66 8.29 8.10
CA PHE A 16 -22.46 7.90 9.25
C PHE A 16 -21.87 8.37 10.57
N GLY A 17 -20.55 8.22 10.77
CA GLY A 17 -19.86 8.71 11.97
C GLY A 17 -19.98 10.22 12.17
N VAL A 18 -19.79 11.01 11.10
CA VAL A 18 -19.98 12.47 11.13
C VAL A 18 -21.43 12.84 11.41
N GLY A 19 -22.39 12.13 10.80
CA GLY A 19 -23.82 12.32 11.04
C GLY A 19 -24.20 12.07 12.50
N LEU A 20 -23.68 10.98 13.09
CA LEU A 20 -23.88 10.66 14.50
C LEU A 20 -23.29 11.72 15.43
N LEU A 21 -22.06 12.20 15.14
CA LEU A 21 -21.44 13.27 15.91
C LEU A 21 -22.21 14.58 15.81
N ALA A 22 -22.68 14.94 14.61
CA ALA A 22 -23.49 16.12 14.38
C ALA A 22 -24.82 16.03 15.13
N ALA A 23 -25.46 14.86 15.17
CA ALA A 23 -26.68 14.65 15.94
C ALA A 23 -26.47 14.88 17.44
N LEU A 24 -25.37 14.37 18.02
CA LEU A 24 -25.03 14.60 19.44
C LEU A 24 -24.74 16.07 19.74
N LEU A 25 -24.01 16.76 18.84
CA LEU A 25 -23.73 18.19 18.98
C LEU A 25 -25.00 19.04 18.85
N LEU A 26 -25.89 18.72 17.91
CA LEU A 26 -27.18 19.39 17.75
C LEU A 26 -28.07 19.16 18.96
N LEU A 27 -28.11 17.95 19.51
CA LEU A 27 -28.83 17.63 20.73
C LEU A 27 -28.35 18.49 21.91
N ALA A 28 -27.03 18.65 22.06
CA ALA A 28 -26.46 19.54 23.07
C ALA A 28 -26.77 21.03 22.81
N LEU A 29 -26.59 21.52 21.58
CA LEU A 29 -26.79 22.94 21.24
C LEU A 29 -28.26 23.37 21.35
N LEU A 30 -29.17 22.51 20.89
CA LEU A 30 -30.61 22.77 20.88
C LEU A 30 -31.28 22.30 22.18
N ALA A 31 -30.53 22.00 23.24
CA ALA A 31 -31.10 21.56 24.52
C ALA A 31 -32.27 22.43 25.03
N PRO A 32 -32.18 23.78 25.02
CA PRO A 32 -33.28 24.63 25.48
C PRO A 32 -34.53 24.59 24.60
N LEU A 33 -34.40 24.14 23.35
CA LEU A 33 -35.51 24.02 22.39
C LEU A 33 -36.10 22.61 22.38
N LEU A 34 -35.26 21.59 22.61
CA LEU A 34 -35.64 20.17 22.57
C LEU A 34 -36.26 19.67 23.87
N THR A 35 -36.15 20.44 24.95
CA THR A 35 -36.63 20.04 26.27
C THR A 35 -37.59 21.10 26.82
N PRO A 36 -38.82 20.72 27.21
CA PRO A 36 -39.80 21.67 27.73
C PRO A 36 -39.53 22.08 29.18
N TYR A 37 -38.64 21.36 29.89
CA TYR A 37 -38.40 21.52 31.31
C TYR A 37 -36.93 21.79 31.62
N SER A 38 -36.68 22.61 32.66
CA SER A 38 -35.34 22.73 33.25
C SER A 38 -34.88 21.37 33.80
N PRO A 39 -33.61 20.97 33.61
CA PRO A 39 -33.11 19.66 34.05
C PRO A 39 -33.08 19.48 35.58
N THR A 40 -33.25 20.58 36.33
CA THR A 40 -33.29 20.58 37.79
C THR A 40 -34.69 20.78 38.38
N SER A 41 -35.72 20.97 37.55
CA SER A 41 -37.11 21.18 38.00
C SER A 41 -37.65 19.95 38.73
N GLN A 42 -38.17 20.12 39.95
CA GLN A 42 -38.68 19.03 40.81
C GLN A 42 -40.22 18.99 40.85
N ALA A 43 -40.88 19.43 39.79
CA ALA A 43 -42.33 19.61 39.76
C ALA A 43 -43.13 18.33 39.44
N PHE A 44 -42.47 17.20 39.17
CA PHE A 44 -43.09 15.99 38.62
C PHE A 44 -43.15 14.85 39.64
N GLY A 45 -43.98 13.82 39.37
CA GLY A 45 -44.02 12.60 40.18
C GLY A 45 -42.65 11.92 40.23
N THR A 46 -42.32 11.28 41.35
CA THR A 46 -41.05 10.56 41.52
C THR A 46 -41.11 9.17 40.90
N TRP A 47 -39.99 8.70 40.35
CA TRP A 47 -39.85 7.34 39.79
C TRP A 47 -40.87 6.99 38.68
N LEU A 48 -41.29 7.98 37.88
CA LEU A 48 -42.15 7.70 36.73
C LEU A 48 -41.37 6.90 35.69
N LYS A 49 -42.03 5.88 35.14
CA LYS A 49 -41.50 5.07 34.03
C LYS A 49 -41.50 5.91 32.74
N PRO A 50 -40.67 5.53 31.73
CA PRO A 50 -40.69 6.15 30.41
C PRO A 50 -42.11 6.15 29.82
N GLY A 51 -42.55 7.30 29.32
CA GLY A 51 -43.90 7.51 28.81
C GLY A 51 -44.02 8.74 27.91
N GLY A 52 -45.24 9.05 27.46
CA GLY A 52 -45.49 10.14 26.50
C GLY A 52 -45.16 11.54 27.02
N GLU A 53 -45.43 11.82 28.31
CA GLU A 53 -45.12 13.12 28.93
C GLU A 53 -43.65 13.27 29.34
N HIS A 54 -43.00 12.14 29.66
CA HIS A 54 -41.61 12.06 30.10
C HIS A 54 -40.91 10.91 29.37
N LEU A 55 -40.23 11.22 28.24
CA LEU A 55 -39.65 10.24 27.32
C LEU A 55 -38.74 9.21 27.99
N LEU A 56 -38.00 9.63 29.02
CA LEU A 56 -37.11 8.76 29.81
C LEU A 56 -37.56 8.64 31.27
N GLY A 57 -38.79 9.05 31.60
CA GLY A 57 -39.31 9.04 32.96
C GLY A 57 -38.68 10.11 33.85
N THR A 58 -38.89 9.97 35.17
CA THR A 58 -38.43 10.95 36.17
C THR A 58 -37.52 10.35 37.23
N THR A 59 -36.70 11.21 37.84
CA THR A 59 -35.76 10.84 38.90
C THR A 59 -36.46 10.62 40.26
N ALA A 60 -35.68 10.20 41.25
CA ALA A 60 -36.09 10.12 42.66
C ALA A 60 -36.60 11.45 43.25
N LEU A 61 -36.21 12.58 42.63
CA LEU A 61 -36.59 13.94 43.03
C LEU A 61 -37.67 14.54 42.13
N GLY A 62 -38.27 13.75 41.23
CA GLY A 62 -39.29 14.26 40.32
C GLY A 62 -38.74 15.18 39.24
N GLN A 63 -37.50 14.94 38.78
CA GLN A 63 -36.87 15.68 37.68
C GLN A 63 -36.95 14.88 36.38
N ASP A 64 -37.06 15.55 35.24
CA ASP A 64 -37.14 14.89 33.93
C ASP A 64 -35.77 14.37 33.47
N ILE A 65 -35.66 13.05 33.21
CA ILE A 65 -34.39 12.40 32.84
C ILE A 65 -33.97 12.79 31.41
N TRP A 66 -34.91 13.08 30.52
CA TRP A 66 -34.62 13.53 29.15
C TRP A 66 -33.97 14.92 29.15
N SER A 67 -34.55 15.88 29.89
CA SER A 67 -33.94 17.19 30.14
C SER A 67 -32.53 17.06 30.71
N GLN A 68 -32.31 16.15 31.67
CA GLN A 68 -30.97 15.90 32.21
C GLN A 68 -30.00 15.38 31.15
N LEU A 69 -30.42 14.41 30.33
CA LEU A 69 -29.57 13.80 29.30
C LEU A 69 -29.11 14.81 28.26
N VAL A 70 -30.05 15.65 27.79
CA VAL A 70 -29.83 16.63 26.72
C VAL A 70 -29.00 17.82 27.22
N TYR A 71 -29.29 18.34 28.42
CA TYR A 71 -28.46 19.39 29.02
C TYR A 71 -27.08 18.87 29.43
N GLY A 72 -27.01 17.64 29.94
CA GLY A 72 -25.76 16.98 30.33
C GLY A 72 -24.77 16.82 29.18
N ALA A 73 -25.28 16.64 27.96
CA ALA A 73 -24.45 16.58 26.76
C ALA A 73 -23.61 17.84 26.54
N ARG A 74 -24.09 19.03 26.95
CA ARG A 74 -23.39 20.30 26.72
C ARG A 74 -22.06 20.37 27.44
N LEU A 75 -22.08 20.15 28.76
CA LEU A 75 -20.88 20.24 29.58
C LEU A 75 -19.94 19.07 29.30
N THR A 76 -20.48 17.84 29.16
CA THR A 76 -19.64 16.68 28.85
C THR A 76 -18.93 16.81 27.50
N LEU A 77 -19.61 17.27 26.44
CA LEU A 77 -18.95 17.50 25.14
C LEU A 77 -17.99 18.68 25.20
N LEU A 78 -18.32 19.78 25.88
CA LEU A 78 -17.41 20.92 26.04
C LEU A 78 -16.09 20.51 26.71
N ILE A 79 -16.17 19.75 27.81
CA ILE A 79 -15.00 19.24 28.53
C ILE A 79 -14.19 18.30 27.64
N GLY A 80 -14.86 17.31 27.03
CA GLY A 80 -14.21 16.32 26.16
C GLY A 80 -13.45 16.94 24.98
N PHE A 81 -14.11 17.81 24.23
CA PHE A 81 -13.51 18.46 23.06
C PHE A 81 -12.39 19.42 23.45
N THR A 82 -12.58 20.23 24.49
CA THR A 82 -11.58 21.23 24.90
C THR A 82 -10.35 20.55 25.48
N ALA A 83 -10.52 19.60 26.41
CA ALA A 83 -9.40 18.89 27.00
C ALA A 83 -8.68 18.03 25.95
N GLY A 84 -9.43 17.36 25.06
CA GLY A 84 -8.87 16.60 23.94
C GLY A 84 -8.05 17.47 22.99
N LEU A 85 -8.53 18.66 22.65
CA LEU A 85 -7.82 19.61 21.79
C LEU A 85 -6.51 20.08 22.44
N VAL A 86 -6.55 20.50 23.69
CA VAL A 86 -5.38 20.99 24.43
C VAL A 86 -4.34 19.87 24.59
N ALA A 87 -4.74 18.68 25.03
CA ALA A 87 -3.82 17.55 25.17
C ALA A 87 -3.20 17.12 23.83
N THR A 88 -3.99 17.14 22.74
CA THR A 88 -3.46 16.82 21.40
C THR A 88 -2.49 17.88 20.91
N ALA A 89 -2.76 19.16 21.16
CA ALA A 89 -1.85 20.25 20.82
C ALA A 89 -0.52 20.11 21.56
N ILE A 90 -0.56 19.85 22.88
CA ILE A 90 0.64 19.60 23.70
C ILE A 90 1.40 18.37 23.18
N GLY A 91 0.70 17.25 22.95
CA GLY A 91 1.32 16.02 22.50
C GLY A 91 1.95 16.14 21.11
N THR A 92 1.31 16.87 20.20
CA THR A 92 1.83 17.14 18.86
C THR A 92 3.06 18.04 18.91
N ALA A 93 3.01 19.12 19.69
CA ALA A 93 4.15 20.03 19.84
C ALA A 93 5.38 19.31 20.42
N LEU A 94 5.20 18.52 21.48
CA LEU A 94 6.30 17.79 22.12
C LEU A 94 6.81 16.64 21.25
N GLY A 95 5.92 15.87 20.61
CA GLY A 95 6.28 14.74 19.76
C GLY A 95 7.08 15.15 18.52
N LEU A 96 6.64 16.22 17.82
CA LEU A 96 7.35 16.75 16.64
C LEU A 96 8.68 17.40 17.01
N SER A 97 8.72 18.16 18.11
CA SER A 97 9.95 18.81 18.57
C SER A 97 11.01 17.80 18.96
N ALA A 98 10.63 16.74 19.68
CA ALA A 98 11.53 15.65 20.03
C ALA A 98 12.13 14.99 18.78
N ALA A 99 11.28 14.64 17.83
CA ALA A 99 11.71 13.98 16.60
C ALA A 99 12.60 14.85 15.71
N TYR A 100 12.26 16.14 15.54
CA TYR A 100 13.02 17.05 14.68
C TYR A 100 14.40 17.38 15.25
N PHE A 101 14.48 17.83 16.50
CA PHE A 101 15.75 18.25 17.08
C PHE A 101 16.66 17.07 17.43
N GLY A 102 16.09 15.91 17.80
CA GLY A 102 16.88 14.73 18.16
C GLY A 102 17.79 14.95 19.38
N GLY A 103 18.67 13.98 19.64
CA GLY A 103 19.71 14.05 20.67
C GLY A 103 19.14 14.32 22.07
N ARG A 104 19.71 15.29 22.78
CA ARG A 104 19.32 15.62 24.18
C ARG A 104 17.87 16.07 24.31
N THR A 105 17.32 16.77 23.31
CA THR A 105 15.93 17.22 23.32
C THR A 105 14.97 16.03 23.26
N ASP A 106 15.32 15.05 22.43
CA ASP A 106 14.57 13.81 22.29
C ASP A 106 14.60 12.97 23.56
N GLU A 107 15.78 12.82 24.17
CA GLU A 107 15.96 12.14 25.45
C GLU A 107 15.16 12.80 26.58
N ALA A 108 15.25 14.13 26.73
CA ALA A 108 14.54 14.87 27.77
C ALA A 108 13.01 14.73 27.64
N ILE A 109 12.48 14.89 26.41
CA ILE A 109 11.04 14.74 26.16
C ILE A 109 10.62 13.27 26.35
N ASN A 110 11.43 12.30 25.95
CA ASN A 110 11.16 10.88 26.18
C ASN A 110 11.09 10.53 27.67
N VAL A 111 12.01 11.06 28.49
CA VAL A 111 11.96 10.90 29.95
C VAL A 111 10.66 11.48 30.51
N LEU A 112 10.30 12.70 30.11
CA LEU A 112 9.06 13.34 30.54
C LEU A 112 7.82 12.51 30.16
N ILE A 113 7.75 12.03 28.92
CA ILE A 113 6.67 11.15 28.44
C ILE A 113 6.59 9.87 29.28
N ASN A 114 7.74 9.24 29.56
CA ASN A 114 7.79 8.00 30.33
C ASN A 114 7.34 8.19 31.78
N VAL A 115 7.71 9.31 32.42
CA VAL A 115 7.22 9.66 33.76
C VAL A 115 5.69 9.71 33.76
N PHE A 116 5.08 10.46 32.84
CA PHE A 116 3.62 10.61 32.79
C PHE A 116 2.88 9.31 32.45
N LEU A 117 3.50 8.41 31.67
CA LEU A 117 2.88 7.14 31.28
C LEU A 117 3.00 6.04 32.34
N VAL A 118 3.92 6.20 33.30
CA VAL A 118 4.04 5.30 34.45
C VAL A 118 3.09 5.71 35.57
N LEU A 119 2.75 6.99 35.67
CA LEU A 119 1.80 7.48 36.66
C LEU A 119 0.39 6.94 36.39
N PRO A 120 -0.31 6.37 37.38
CA PRO A 120 -1.66 5.88 37.19
C PRO A 120 -2.62 7.07 36.99
N GLY A 121 -3.21 7.16 35.79
CA GLY A 121 -3.99 8.32 35.35
C GLY A 121 -5.16 8.67 36.28
N LEU A 122 -5.99 7.68 36.63
CA LEU A 122 -7.15 7.90 37.51
C LEU A 122 -6.79 8.41 38.93
N PRO A 123 -5.85 7.79 39.67
CA PRO A 123 -5.37 8.35 40.94
C PRO A 123 -4.83 9.77 40.82
N LEU A 124 -4.07 10.07 39.76
CA LEU A 124 -3.53 11.42 39.54
C LEU A 124 -4.65 12.43 39.27
N LEU A 125 -5.65 12.06 38.45
CA LEU A 125 -6.84 12.87 38.21
C LEU A 125 -7.61 13.13 39.52
N ILE A 126 -7.76 12.11 40.37
CA ILE A 126 -8.42 12.20 41.68
C ILE A 126 -7.66 13.18 42.59
N ILE A 127 -6.36 12.99 42.77
CA ILE A 127 -5.55 13.86 43.63
C ILE A 127 -5.58 15.29 43.10
N ALA A 128 -5.31 15.50 41.81
CA ALA A 128 -5.26 16.83 41.23
C ALA A 128 -6.62 17.54 41.29
N SER A 129 -7.72 16.84 41.05
CA SER A 129 -9.07 17.44 41.19
C SER A 129 -9.45 17.73 42.64
N ALA A 130 -8.98 16.94 43.62
CA ALA A 130 -9.19 17.21 45.04
C ALA A 130 -8.46 18.48 45.51
N PHE A 131 -7.24 18.73 45.03
CA PHE A 131 -6.47 19.94 45.34
C PHE A 131 -7.04 21.19 44.66
N LEU A 132 -7.65 21.04 43.49
CA LEU A 132 -8.24 22.14 42.71
C LEU A 132 -9.73 22.38 43.02
N ARG A 133 -10.20 21.94 44.20
CA ARG A 133 -11.58 22.13 44.66
C ARG A 133 -11.98 23.62 44.58
N GLY A 134 -13.01 23.90 43.77
CA GLY A 134 -13.55 25.26 43.54
C GLY A 134 -13.25 25.86 42.16
N GLY A 135 -12.38 25.24 41.35
CA GLY A 135 -12.00 25.78 40.02
C GLY A 135 -13.01 25.62 38.87
N GLY A 136 -14.21 25.08 39.14
CA GLY A 136 -15.24 24.85 38.14
C GLY A 136 -14.83 23.91 37.01
N VAL A 137 -15.44 24.06 35.84
CA VAL A 137 -15.21 23.20 34.65
C VAL A 137 -13.77 23.29 34.13
N TRP A 138 -13.12 24.44 34.29
CA TRP A 138 -11.77 24.69 33.77
C TRP A 138 -10.67 23.91 34.49
N SER A 139 -10.81 23.66 35.80
CA SER A 139 -9.84 22.85 36.53
C SER A 139 -9.87 21.39 36.07
N ILE A 140 -11.06 20.84 35.80
CA ILE A 140 -11.23 19.48 35.26
C ILE A 140 -10.57 19.37 33.88
N ILE A 141 -10.81 20.35 33.00
CA ILE A 141 -10.18 20.41 31.67
C ILE A 141 -8.66 20.44 31.78
N LEU A 142 -8.10 21.26 32.66
CA LEU A 142 -6.65 21.37 32.87
C LEU A 142 -6.04 20.05 33.34
N VAL A 143 -6.67 19.40 34.32
CA VAL A 143 -6.22 18.14 34.91
C VAL A 143 -6.26 16.99 33.89
N ILE A 144 -7.32 16.90 33.10
CA ILE A 144 -7.42 15.92 32.02
C ILE A 144 -6.39 16.21 30.92
N ALA A 145 -6.21 17.48 30.54
CA ALA A 145 -5.25 17.84 29.50
C ALA A 145 -3.80 17.54 29.91
N LEU A 146 -3.45 17.80 31.17
CA LEU A 146 -2.12 17.55 31.75
C LEU A 146 -1.78 16.05 31.82
N THR A 147 -2.78 15.18 31.90
CA THR A 147 -2.58 13.73 32.01
C THR A 147 -2.76 13.00 30.68
N GLY A 148 -3.53 13.56 29.74
CA GLY A 148 -3.89 12.91 28.47
C GLY A 148 -2.89 13.07 27.32
N TRP A 149 -1.93 13.99 27.39
CA TRP A 149 -1.06 14.32 26.25
C TRP A 149 0.04 13.29 25.96
N ALA A 150 0.51 12.56 26.97
CA ALA A 150 1.76 11.78 26.90
C ALA A 150 1.68 10.60 25.92
N TRP A 151 0.52 9.93 25.82
CA TRP A 151 0.33 8.82 24.89
C TRP A 151 0.41 9.30 23.43
N GLY A 152 -0.31 10.39 23.12
CA GLY A 152 -0.29 11.02 21.80
C GLY A 152 1.12 11.49 21.41
N ALA A 153 1.86 12.10 22.36
CA ALA A 153 3.25 12.51 22.14
C ALA A 153 4.17 11.34 21.80
N ARG A 154 4.04 10.20 22.50
CA ARG A 154 4.84 8.99 22.24
C ARG A 154 4.61 8.45 20.83
N VAL A 155 3.35 8.34 20.42
CA VAL A 155 2.97 7.82 19.10
C VAL A 155 3.40 8.77 17.98
N LEU A 156 3.16 10.07 18.14
CA LEU A 156 3.57 11.06 17.14
C LEU A 156 5.09 11.15 17.00
N ARG A 157 5.83 11.07 18.10
CA ARG A 157 7.31 11.04 18.08
C ARG A 157 7.85 9.87 17.27
N SER A 158 7.34 8.64 17.48
CA SER A 158 7.86 7.46 16.77
C SER A 158 7.66 7.55 15.26
N GLN A 159 6.51 8.07 14.82
CA GLN A 159 6.21 8.27 13.40
C GLN A 159 6.97 9.47 12.81
N ALA A 160 7.11 10.56 13.57
CA ALA A 160 7.88 11.72 13.16
C ALA A 160 9.37 11.42 13.00
N LEU A 161 9.94 10.54 13.82
CA LEU A 161 11.32 10.05 13.65
C LEU A 161 11.49 9.28 12.33
N ALA A 162 10.54 8.40 12.00
CA ALA A 162 10.56 7.68 10.72
C ALA A 162 10.42 8.63 9.52
N LEU A 163 9.58 9.66 9.64
CA LEU A 163 9.38 10.67 8.60
C LEU A 163 10.59 11.57 8.40
N ARG A 164 11.27 11.96 9.49
CA ARG A 164 12.51 12.75 9.43
C ARG A 164 13.61 12.09 8.61
N ASN A 165 13.66 10.76 8.58
CA ASN A 165 14.65 9.99 7.82
C ASN A 165 14.27 9.79 6.34
N ARG A 166 13.20 10.43 5.84
CA ARG A 166 12.81 10.38 4.42
C ARG A 166 13.57 11.41 3.59
N ASP A 167 13.85 11.05 2.34
CA ASP A 167 14.67 11.84 1.41
C ASP A 167 14.17 13.28 1.23
N PHE A 168 12.86 13.51 1.16
CA PHE A 168 12.29 14.86 0.99
C PHE A 168 12.49 15.75 2.23
N VAL A 169 12.44 15.18 3.45
CA VAL A 169 12.72 15.93 4.68
C VAL A 169 14.22 16.20 4.81
N GLN A 170 15.06 15.20 4.50
CA GLN A 170 16.51 15.38 4.47
C GLN A 170 16.95 16.42 3.44
N ALA A 171 16.33 16.42 2.25
CA ALA A 171 16.57 17.44 1.24
C ALA A 171 16.22 18.85 1.74
N ALA A 172 15.10 19.03 2.44
CA ALA A 172 14.73 20.33 3.02
C ALA A 172 15.71 20.79 4.12
N ILE A 173 16.20 19.85 4.95
CA ILE A 173 17.24 20.13 5.97
C ILE A 173 18.55 20.55 5.31
N VAL A 174 19.02 19.82 4.31
CA VAL A 174 20.28 20.11 3.58
C VAL A 174 20.18 21.41 2.78
N SER A 175 18.98 21.74 2.29
CA SER A 175 18.70 23.01 1.60
C SER A 175 18.67 24.23 2.53
N GLY A 176 18.83 24.03 3.84
CA GLY A 176 18.88 25.11 4.83
C GLY A 176 17.52 25.74 5.13
N GLU A 177 16.41 25.04 4.89
CA GLU A 177 15.09 25.56 5.21
C GLU A 177 14.89 25.77 6.72
N ARG A 178 14.06 26.74 7.09
CA ARG A 178 13.78 27.05 8.51
C ARG A 178 13.11 25.84 9.19
N PRO A 179 13.50 25.47 10.43
CA PRO A 179 12.90 24.36 11.17
C PRO A 179 11.37 24.42 11.25
N ALA A 180 10.80 25.60 11.48
CA ALA A 180 9.37 25.78 11.52
C ALA A 180 8.70 25.44 10.18
N ARG A 181 9.32 25.79 9.05
CA ARG A 181 8.80 25.45 7.73
C ARG A 181 8.84 23.95 7.50
N ILE A 182 9.94 23.29 7.85
CA ILE A 182 10.05 21.82 7.72
C ILE A 182 8.98 21.13 8.59
N ILE A 183 8.81 21.57 9.83
CA ILE A 183 7.81 20.98 10.75
C ILE A 183 6.39 21.22 10.24
N PHE A 184 6.02 22.45 9.87
CA PHE A 184 4.63 22.79 9.53
C PHE A 184 4.24 22.51 8.07
N ALA A 185 5.20 22.55 7.13
CA ALA A 185 4.94 22.33 5.70
C ALA A 185 5.24 20.89 5.26
N GLU A 186 6.27 20.25 5.82
CA GLU A 186 6.67 18.89 5.41
C GLU A 186 6.17 17.83 6.41
N MET A 187 6.43 18.00 7.71
CA MET A 187 6.14 16.93 8.69
C MET A 187 4.66 16.88 9.11
N LEU A 188 4.08 18.02 9.51
CA LEU A 188 2.72 18.10 10.06
C LEU A 188 1.66 17.60 9.06
N PRO A 189 1.66 17.98 7.77
CA PRO A 189 0.64 17.50 6.83
C PRO A 189 0.69 16.00 6.60
N ASN A 190 1.89 15.41 6.61
CA ASN A 190 2.10 13.96 6.48
C ASN A 190 1.68 13.18 7.74
N LEU A 191 1.54 13.86 8.89
CA LEU A 191 1.08 13.28 10.15
C LEU A 191 -0.36 13.70 10.50
N ALA A 192 -1.02 14.49 9.67
CA ALA A 192 -2.34 15.07 9.97
C ALA A 192 -3.41 14.00 10.25
N GLY A 193 -3.38 12.86 9.55
CA GLY A 193 -4.28 11.73 9.80
C GLY A 193 -4.10 11.15 11.21
N LEU A 194 -2.83 10.94 11.61
CA LEU A 194 -2.48 10.44 12.93
C LEU A 194 -2.80 11.45 14.05
N ILE A 195 -2.60 12.74 13.80
CA ILE A 195 -2.97 13.82 14.74
C ILE A 195 -4.49 13.85 14.95
N ALA A 196 -5.27 13.73 13.88
CA ALA A 196 -6.73 13.67 13.97
C ALA A 196 -7.21 12.42 14.73
N ALA A 197 -6.62 11.26 14.47
CA ALA A 197 -6.87 10.02 15.21
C ALA A 197 -6.56 10.17 16.71
N GLY A 198 -5.42 10.80 17.01
CA GLY A 198 -5.00 11.13 18.37
C GLY A 198 -5.99 12.06 19.07
N PHE A 199 -6.50 13.08 18.38
CA PHE A 199 -7.53 13.98 18.90
C PHE A 199 -8.79 13.24 19.33
N PHE A 200 -9.37 12.41 18.47
CA PHE A 200 -10.60 11.68 18.80
C PHE A 200 -10.42 10.71 19.98
N SER A 201 -9.27 10.03 20.02
CA SER A 201 -8.93 9.12 21.12
C SER A 201 -8.78 9.89 22.45
N THR A 202 -8.11 11.03 22.42
CA THR A 202 -7.87 11.88 23.58
C THR A 202 -9.16 12.56 24.06
N ALA A 203 -10.02 12.99 23.13
CA ALA A 203 -11.33 13.56 23.45
C ALA A 203 -12.26 12.52 24.10
N LEU A 204 -12.26 11.26 23.61
CA LEU A 204 -13.01 10.18 24.25
C LEU A 204 -12.49 9.88 25.65
N TYR A 205 -11.17 9.79 25.81
CA TYR A 205 -10.53 9.61 27.11
C TYR A 205 -10.92 10.75 28.09
N ALA A 206 -10.97 11.99 27.60
CA ALA A 206 -11.39 13.14 28.39
C ALA A 206 -12.85 13.01 28.87
N VAL A 207 -13.77 12.63 27.99
CA VAL A 207 -15.18 12.38 28.36
C VAL A 207 -15.30 11.27 29.39
N LEU A 208 -14.59 10.14 29.19
CA LEU A 208 -14.61 9.02 30.12
C LEU A 208 -14.00 9.40 31.48
N SER A 209 -12.93 10.20 31.48
CA SER A 209 -12.27 10.68 32.69
C SER A 209 -13.17 11.64 33.47
N GLU A 210 -13.83 12.58 32.79
CA GLU A 210 -14.83 13.46 33.41
C GLU A 210 -15.99 12.66 34.00
N ALA A 211 -16.56 11.74 33.21
CA ALA A 211 -17.66 10.90 33.67
C ALA A 211 -17.26 10.06 34.90
N ALA A 212 -16.05 9.50 34.92
CA ALA A 212 -15.52 8.75 36.06
C ALA A 212 -15.30 9.62 37.29
N LEU A 213 -14.73 10.83 37.14
CA LEU A 213 -14.56 11.78 38.25
C LEU A 213 -15.91 12.21 38.83
N ALA A 214 -16.83 12.63 37.97
CA ALA A 214 -18.18 13.03 38.38
C ALA A 214 -18.95 11.88 39.04
N PHE A 215 -18.83 10.65 38.51
CA PHE A 215 -19.40 9.43 39.13
C PHE A 215 -18.86 9.17 40.53
N LEU A 216 -17.57 9.43 40.78
CA LEU A 216 -16.96 9.33 42.10
C LEU A 216 -17.30 10.51 43.03
N GLY A 217 -18.13 11.47 42.58
CA GLY A 217 -18.46 12.68 43.33
C GLY A 217 -17.33 13.71 43.36
N MET A 218 -16.38 13.61 42.43
CA MET A 218 -15.23 14.51 42.32
C MET A 218 -15.51 15.60 41.29
N GLY A 219 -15.78 16.82 41.77
CA GLY A 219 -16.13 17.97 40.93
C GLY A 219 -17.38 18.70 41.43
N ASP A 220 -17.92 19.60 40.60
CA ASP A 220 -19.17 20.29 40.90
C ASP A 220 -20.38 19.40 40.59
N VAL A 221 -20.82 18.66 41.61
CA VAL A 221 -22.00 17.78 41.54
C VAL A 221 -23.34 18.53 41.45
N SER A 222 -23.34 19.87 41.42
CA SER A 222 -24.56 20.66 41.18
C SER A 222 -24.88 20.82 39.70
N GLN A 223 -23.88 20.62 38.83
CA GLN A 223 -24.04 20.70 37.38
C GLN A 223 -24.53 19.38 36.81
N VAL A 224 -25.33 19.46 35.74
CA VAL A 224 -25.80 18.30 35.01
C VAL A 224 -24.76 17.93 33.96
N THR A 225 -24.13 16.78 34.11
CA THR A 225 -23.24 16.12 33.14
C THR A 225 -23.66 14.65 33.03
N TRP A 226 -23.20 13.94 31.99
CA TRP A 226 -23.49 12.50 31.90
C TRP A 226 -22.90 11.71 33.08
N GLY A 227 -21.77 12.17 33.64
CA GLY A 227 -21.19 11.60 34.85
C GLY A 227 -22.01 11.88 36.12
N THR A 228 -22.48 13.13 36.32
CA THR A 228 -23.27 13.47 37.51
C THR A 228 -24.66 12.81 37.49
N MET A 229 -25.24 12.57 36.31
CA MET A 229 -26.45 11.74 36.17
C MET A 229 -26.24 10.33 36.71
N MET A 230 -25.12 9.68 36.37
CA MET A 230 -24.79 8.35 36.87
C MET A 230 -24.53 8.37 38.38
N TYR A 231 -23.85 9.40 38.89
CA TYR A 231 -23.65 9.62 40.33
C TYR A 231 -24.98 9.72 41.09
N TRP A 232 -25.91 10.57 40.64
CA TRP A 232 -27.21 10.73 41.29
C TRP A 232 -28.06 9.47 41.23
N ALA A 233 -28.05 8.77 40.08
CA ALA A 233 -28.76 7.51 39.92
C ALA A 233 -28.24 6.43 40.88
N GLN A 234 -26.91 6.32 41.05
CA GLN A 234 -26.30 5.41 42.02
C GLN A 234 -26.62 5.82 43.46
N ALA A 235 -26.42 7.09 43.81
CA ALA A 235 -26.64 7.60 45.16
C ALA A 235 -28.09 7.45 45.64
N ARG A 236 -29.06 7.42 44.72
CA ARG A 236 -30.49 7.26 45.00
C ARG A 236 -31.00 5.82 44.83
N GLY A 237 -30.11 4.86 44.54
CA GLY A 237 -30.50 3.46 44.40
C GLY A 237 -31.40 3.18 43.19
N ALA A 238 -31.22 3.88 42.07
CA ALA A 238 -32.09 3.77 40.89
C ALA A 238 -32.19 2.32 40.35
N LEU A 239 -31.11 1.55 40.40
CA LEU A 239 -31.11 0.14 40.01
C LEU A 239 -31.99 -0.73 40.92
N LEU A 240 -32.01 -0.45 42.23
CA LEU A 240 -32.85 -1.17 43.19
C LEU A 240 -34.34 -0.86 42.99
N GLN A 241 -34.65 0.34 42.49
CA GLN A 241 -36.01 0.79 42.18
C GLN A 241 -36.47 0.41 40.76
N GLY A 242 -35.65 -0.33 40.00
CA GLY A 242 -35.95 -0.71 38.62
C GLY A 242 -35.82 0.40 37.57
N ALA A 243 -35.34 1.60 37.96
CA ALA A 243 -35.12 2.75 37.08
C ALA A 243 -33.74 2.71 36.41
N TRP A 244 -33.39 1.58 35.80
CA TRP A 244 -32.07 1.33 35.20
C TRP A 244 -31.75 2.25 34.01
N TRP A 245 -32.77 2.76 33.32
CA TRP A 245 -32.61 3.69 32.19
C TRP A 245 -31.94 5.01 32.58
N TRP A 246 -32.07 5.45 33.84
CA TRP A 246 -31.40 6.65 34.35
C TRP A 246 -29.86 6.51 34.33
N VAL A 247 -29.34 5.29 34.53
CA VAL A 247 -27.91 4.97 34.41
C VAL A 247 -27.54 4.65 32.96
N ALA A 248 -28.37 3.88 32.24
CA ALA A 248 -28.06 3.39 30.91
C ALA A 248 -28.05 4.49 29.84
N ALA A 249 -28.94 5.49 29.94
CA ALA A 249 -29.06 6.57 28.96
C ALA A 249 -27.76 7.40 28.77
N PRO A 250 -27.14 7.97 29.84
CA PRO A 250 -25.87 8.68 29.70
C PRO A 250 -24.74 7.76 29.21
N GLY A 251 -24.71 6.49 29.65
CA GLY A 251 -23.75 5.49 29.17
C GLY A 251 -23.86 5.21 27.68
N LEU A 252 -25.09 5.12 27.14
CA LEU A 252 -25.35 4.94 25.72
C LEU A 252 -24.87 6.15 24.91
N CYS A 253 -25.08 7.37 25.41
CA CYS A 253 -24.57 8.57 24.74
C CYS A 253 -23.04 8.61 24.65
N ILE A 254 -22.34 8.19 25.71
CA ILE A 254 -20.87 8.05 25.70
C ILE A 254 -20.43 6.98 24.68
N ALA A 255 -21.12 5.83 24.64
CA ALA A 255 -20.83 4.77 23.68
C ALA A 255 -21.06 5.19 22.22
N LEU A 256 -22.14 5.94 21.95
CA LEU A 256 -22.43 6.51 20.63
C LEU A 256 -21.37 7.54 20.23
N LEU A 257 -20.90 8.38 21.16
CA LEU A 257 -19.81 9.32 20.91
C LEU A 257 -18.51 8.59 20.54
N GLY A 258 -18.15 7.55 21.30
CA GLY A 258 -16.98 6.72 20.99
C GLY A 258 -17.09 6.02 19.62
N THR A 259 -18.29 5.53 19.29
CA THR A 259 -18.57 4.93 17.98
C THR A 259 -18.44 5.96 16.85
N ALA A 260 -18.98 7.17 17.04
CA ALA A 260 -18.85 8.26 16.08
C ALA A 260 -17.37 8.59 15.81
N PHE A 261 -16.58 8.74 16.87
CA PHE A 261 -15.14 8.98 16.78
C PHE A 261 -14.38 7.85 16.07
N ALA A 262 -14.67 6.59 16.39
CA ALA A 262 -14.05 5.45 15.72
C ALA A 262 -14.36 5.40 14.21
N LEU A 263 -15.62 5.64 13.83
CA LEU A 263 -16.04 5.64 12.42
C LEU A 263 -15.45 6.81 11.63
N VAL A 264 -15.36 8.00 12.24
CA VAL A 264 -14.67 9.15 11.65
C VAL A 264 -13.18 8.83 11.47
N ASN A 265 -12.55 8.19 12.45
CA ASN A 265 -11.14 7.80 12.38
C ASN A 265 -10.87 6.85 11.20
N PHE A 266 -11.66 5.79 11.03
CA PHE A 266 -11.53 4.89 9.87
C PHE A 266 -11.66 5.63 8.54
N GLY A 267 -12.53 6.64 8.47
CA GLY A 267 -12.68 7.49 7.28
C GLY A 267 -11.44 8.31 6.96
N ILE A 268 -10.77 8.84 7.98
CA ILE A 268 -9.52 9.59 7.84
C ILE A 268 -8.40 8.65 7.38
N ASP A 269 -8.28 7.46 7.98
CA ASP A 269 -7.31 6.45 7.58
C ASP A 269 -7.48 6.06 6.10
N GLU A 270 -8.71 5.85 5.64
CA GLU A 270 -9.01 5.48 4.24
C GLU A 270 -8.64 6.59 3.24
N VAL A 271 -8.82 7.86 3.61
CA VAL A 271 -8.54 9.01 2.73
C VAL A 271 -7.08 9.41 2.74
N THR A 272 -6.40 9.19 3.86
CA THR A 272 -4.96 9.46 3.99
C THR A 272 -4.11 8.31 3.45
N ASN A 273 -4.67 7.10 3.25
CA ASN A 273 -3.96 5.96 2.69
C ASN A 273 -3.93 5.98 1.14
N PRO A 274 -2.74 6.17 0.52
CA PRO A 274 -2.63 6.23 -0.94
C PRO A 274 -3.04 4.92 -1.63
N ARG A 275 -2.83 3.76 -0.99
CA ARG A 275 -3.05 2.44 -1.60
C ARG A 275 -4.50 2.21 -2.02
N VAL A 276 -5.46 2.65 -1.18
CA VAL A 276 -6.91 2.47 -1.41
C VAL A 276 -7.41 3.36 -2.55
N ILE A 277 -6.87 4.58 -2.68
CA ILE A 277 -7.26 5.54 -3.72
C ILE A 277 -6.86 5.02 -5.11
N HIS A 278 -5.71 4.37 -5.21
CA HIS A 278 -5.21 3.84 -6.47
C HIS A 278 -5.90 2.55 -6.90
N GLU A 279 -6.26 1.65 -5.97
CA GLU A 279 -7.05 0.45 -6.29
C GLU A 279 -8.39 0.82 -6.95
N ALA A 280 -9.18 1.72 -6.36
CA ALA A 280 -10.49 2.09 -6.89
C ALA A 280 -10.44 2.76 -8.28
N ARG A 281 -9.36 3.49 -8.60
CA ARG A 281 -9.13 4.03 -9.95
C ARG A 281 -8.71 2.94 -10.93
N ALA A 282 -7.80 2.04 -10.53
CA ALA A 282 -7.35 0.92 -11.36
C ALA A 282 -8.50 -0.02 -11.74
N THR A 283 -9.38 -0.37 -10.79
CA THR A 283 -10.55 -1.22 -11.07
C THR A 283 -11.54 -0.54 -12.03
N ARG A 284 -11.67 0.79 -11.96
CA ARG A 284 -12.57 1.55 -12.83
C ARG A 284 -12.05 1.70 -14.26
N VAL A 285 -10.74 1.82 -14.45
CA VAL A 285 -10.10 1.84 -15.78
C VAL A 285 -10.22 0.47 -16.45
N LEU A 286 -9.92 -0.62 -15.72
CA LEU A 286 -10.05 -2.00 -16.22
C LEU A 286 -11.46 -2.35 -16.69
N ARG A 287 -12.50 -1.76 -16.07
CA ARG A 287 -13.90 -2.07 -16.37
C ARG A 287 -14.53 -1.16 -17.42
N ARG A 288 -13.95 0.03 -17.68
CA ARG A 288 -14.55 1.02 -18.60
C ARG A 288 -14.20 0.80 -20.07
N ASN A 289 -13.06 0.18 -20.37
CA ASN A 289 -12.55 0.04 -21.74
C ASN A 289 -12.67 -1.36 -22.36
N ARG A 290 -13.33 -2.31 -21.70
CA ARG A 290 -13.40 -3.69 -22.20
C ARG A 290 -14.77 -4.01 -22.81
N ALA A 291 -14.92 -3.72 -24.10
CA ALA A 291 -15.83 -4.48 -24.94
C ALA A 291 -15.17 -5.83 -25.24
N ALA A 292 -15.91 -6.93 -25.15
CA ALA A 292 -15.40 -8.25 -25.50
C ALA A 292 -15.12 -8.29 -27.02
N PRO A 293 -13.89 -8.55 -27.48
CA PRO A 293 -13.62 -8.69 -28.91
C PRO A 293 -14.22 -10.01 -29.41
N GLN A 294 -14.95 -9.94 -30.52
CA GLN A 294 -15.40 -11.12 -31.26
C GLN A 294 -14.18 -11.74 -31.94
N ALA A 295 -13.99 -13.05 -31.75
CA ALA A 295 -12.89 -13.79 -32.34
C ALA A 295 -13.18 -14.13 -33.81
N GLU A 296 -12.35 -13.64 -34.73
CA GLU A 296 -12.24 -14.20 -36.08
C GLU A 296 -11.25 -15.38 -36.09
N PRO A 297 -11.59 -16.51 -36.72
CA PRO A 297 -10.69 -17.65 -36.83
C PRO A 297 -9.82 -17.50 -38.07
N ALA A 298 -8.52 -17.21 -37.89
CA ALA A 298 -7.52 -17.38 -38.93
C ALA A 298 -6.67 -18.63 -38.60
N LEU A 299 -6.45 -19.46 -39.63
CA LEU A 299 -5.72 -20.73 -39.62
C LEU A 299 -4.40 -20.65 -38.81
N GLU A 300 -4.27 -21.49 -37.79
CA GLU A 300 -3.19 -21.35 -36.80
C GLU A 300 -1.92 -22.17 -37.13
N PRO A 301 -0.74 -21.53 -37.26
CA PRO A 301 0.54 -22.14 -36.90
C PRO A 301 0.55 -22.57 -35.41
N PRO A 302 1.51 -23.38 -34.93
CA PRO A 302 1.51 -23.89 -33.56
C PRO A 302 1.27 -22.76 -32.54
N GLN A 303 0.19 -22.88 -31.75
CA GLN A 303 -0.22 -21.84 -30.81
C GLN A 303 0.92 -21.54 -29.81
N PRO A 304 1.31 -20.25 -29.64
CA PRO A 304 2.27 -19.87 -28.62
C PRO A 304 1.72 -20.17 -27.22
N LEU A 305 2.60 -20.58 -26.30
CA LEU A 305 2.23 -20.78 -24.90
C LEU A 305 1.81 -19.45 -24.25
N LEU A 306 2.58 -18.38 -24.45
CA LEU A 306 2.21 -17.03 -24.03
C LEU A 306 2.10 -16.16 -25.28
N ALA A 307 0.96 -15.50 -25.46
CA ALA A 307 0.76 -14.48 -26.49
C ALA A 307 0.38 -13.15 -25.83
N ILE A 308 1.24 -12.15 -26.00
CA ILE A 308 1.00 -10.77 -25.64
C ILE A 308 0.68 -10.03 -26.94
N ARG A 309 -0.47 -9.38 -27.02
CA ARG A 309 -0.88 -8.62 -28.21
C ARG A 309 -1.26 -7.19 -27.82
N HIS A 310 -0.60 -6.22 -28.45
CA HIS A 310 -0.88 -4.80 -28.31
C HIS A 310 -0.91 -4.30 -26.85
N LEU A 311 -0.12 -4.93 -25.97
CA LEU A 311 -0.20 -4.66 -24.53
C LEU A 311 0.39 -3.30 -24.21
N SER A 312 -0.41 -2.46 -23.57
CA SER A 312 -0.01 -1.16 -23.03
C SER A 312 -0.26 -1.14 -21.54
N ALA A 313 0.78 -0.84 -20.75
CA ALA A 313 0.69 -0.86 -19.29
C ALA A 313 1.61 0.19 -18.66
N GLY A 314 1.32 0.58 -17.42
CA GLY A 314 2.10 1.58 -16.72
C GLY A 314 1.47 2.00 -15.41
N TYR A 315 1.71 3.24 -14.98
CA TYR A 315 1.37 3.70 -13.64
C TYR A 315 0.56 4.99 -13.68
N VAL A 316 -0.49 5.08 -12.86
CA VAL A 316 -1.30 6.30 -12.74
C VAL A 316 -0.78 7.14 -11.58
N THR A 317 -0.11 8.25 -11.91
CA THR A 317 0.45 9.19 -10.92
C THR A 317 -0.42 10.44 -10.78
N PRO A 318 -0.26 11.25 -9.71
CA PRO A 318 -0.93 12.55 -9.59
C PRO A 318 -0.67 13.51 -10.75
N GLN A 319 0.51 13.40 -11.38
CA GLN A 319 0.96 14.25 -12.50
C GLN A 319 0.45 13.75 -13.87
N GLY A 320 -0.10 12.54 -13.94
CA GLY A 320 -0.58 11.92 -15.18
C GLY A 320 -0.20 10.43 -15.29
N PRO A 321 -0.70 9.74 -16.33
CA PRO A 321 -0.32 8.35 -16.59
C PRO A 321 1.12 8.29 -17.14
N VAL A 322 1.91 7.37 -16.59
CA VAL A 322 3.24 7.01 -17.11
C VAL A 322 3.07 5.70 -17.87
N ARG A 323 3.19 5.71 -19.20
CA ARG A 323 3.11 4.50 -20.04
C ARG A 323 4.48 3.84 -20.11
N ALA A 324 4.69 2.84 -19.25
CA ALA A 324 5.95 2.12 -19.16
C ALA A 324 6.09 0.99 -20.18
N VAL A 325 4.98 0.51 -20.73
CA VAL A 325 4.88 -0.45 -21.83
C VAL A 325 3.90 0.10 -22.85
N ARG A 326 4.28 0.11 -24.13
CA ARG A 326 3.55 0.80 -25.21
C ARG A 326 3.36 -0.15 -26.38
N ASP A 327 2.14 -0.66 -26.51
CA ASP A 327 1.70 -1.45 -27.66
C ASP A 327 2.71 -2.56 -28.02
N VAL A 328 3.01 -3.41 -27.02
CA VAL A 328 3.96 -4.51 -27.17
C VAL A 328 3.22 -5.76 -27.62
N THR A 329 3.72 -6.35 -28.71
CA THR A 329 3.34 -7.70 -29.16
C THR A 329 4.56 -8.61 -29.03
N LEU A 330 4.39 -9.72 -28.31
CA LEU A 330 5.45 -10.67 -27.98
C LEU A 330 4.84 -12.05 -27.76
N SER A 331 5.52 -13.11 -28.20
CA SER A 331 5.06 -14.49 -28.01
C SER A 331 6.15 -15.35 -27.39
N VAL A 332 5.76 -16.41 -26.67
CA VAL A 332 6.65 -17.45 -26.15
C VAL A 332 6.12 -18.80 -26.62
N ALA A 333 6.94 -19.57 -27.31
CA ALA A 333 6.62 -20.93 -27.74
C ALA A 333 6.77 -21.93 -26.57
N PRO A 334 6.06 -23.07 -26.60
CA PRO A 334 6.25 -24.12 -25.60
C PRO A 334 7.71 -24.62 -25.55
N GLY A 335 8.29 -24.65 -24.36
CA GLY A 335 9.68 -25.07 -24.10
C GLY A 335 10.75 -24.03 -24.44
N GLU A 336 10.35 -22.85 -24.90
CA GLU A 336 11.25 -21.76 -25.29
C GLU A 336 11.83 -21.05 -24.07
N PHE A 337 13.11 -20.69 -24.17
CA PHE A 337 13.76 -19.71 -23.29
C PHE A 337 13.85 -18.38 -24.03
N LEU A 338 12.93 -17.48 -23.69
CA LEU A 338 12.90 -16.11 -24.20
C LEU A 338 13.65 -15.18 -23.26
N GLY A 339 14.71 -14.55 -23.77
CA GLY A 339 15.41 -13.46 -23.11
C GLY A 339 14.75 -12.11 -23.33
N LEU A 340 14.56 -11.32 -22.29
CA LEU A 340 14.07 -9.95 -22.36
C LEU A 340 15.12 -8.99 -21.80
N ALA A 341 15.73 -8.19 -22.67
CA ALA A 341 16.85 -7.31 -22.33
C ALA A 341 16.53 -5.83 -22.59
N GLY A 342 17.30 -4.95 -21.96
CA GLY A 342 17.19 -3.50 -22.14
C GLY A 342 17.69 -2.73 -20.91
N GLU A 343 17.88 -1.44 -21.05
CA GLU A 343 18.32 -0.55 -19.96
C GLU A 343 17.35 -0.60 -18.76
N SER A 344 17.84 -0.27 -17.56
CA SER A 344 17.00 -0.19 -16.36
C SER A 344 15.87 0.82 -16.56
N GLY A 345 14.66 0.48 -16.13
CA GLY A 345 13.49 1.34 -16.27
C GLY A 345 12.84 1.35 -17.67
N CYS A 346 13.29 0.55 -18.64
CA CYS A 346 12.68 0.53 -19.99
C CYS A 346 11.34 -0.21 -20.12
N GLY A 347 10.81 -0.79 -19.03
CA GLY A 347 9.48 -1.43 -19.01
C GLY A 347 9.45 -2.96 -18.92
N LYS A 348 10.60 -3.65 -18.84
CA LYS A 348 10.68 -5.14 -18.83
C LYS A 348 9.84 -5.80 -17.72
N SER A 349 10.08 -5.44 -16.47
CA SER A 349 9.32 -5.96 -15.33
C SER A 349 7.84 -5.58 -15.41
N THR A 350 7.54 -4.36 -15.85
CA THR A 350 6.15 -3.91 -16.09
C THR A 350 5.45 -4.78 -17.13
N LEU A 351 6.11 -5.12 -18.25
CA LEU A 351 5.56 -5.99 -19.29
C LEU A 351 5.25 -7.38 -18.73
N ALA A 352 6.21 -7.98 -18.03
CA ALA A 352 6.04 -9.28 -17.39
C ALA A 352 4.90 -9.28 -16.36
N PHE A 353 4.85 -8.31 -15.47
CA PHE A 353 3.82 -8.22 -14.43
C PHE A 353 2.45 -7.87 -15.01
N ALA A 354 2.38 -7.03 -16.04
CA ALA A 354 1.12 -6.75 -16.74
C ALA A 354 0.59 -8.02 -17.41
N ALA A 355 1.42 -8.72 -18.20
CA ALA A 355 1.03 -9.93 -18.91
C ALA A 355 0.60 -11.07 -17.97
N THR A 356 1.18 -11.14 -16.77
CA THR A 356 0.87 -12.17 -15.75
C THR A 356 -0.14 -11.71 -14.69
N ARG A 357 -0.73 -10.53 -14.86
CA ARG A 357 -1.71 -9.89 -13.96
C ARG A 357 -1.24 -9.73 -12.51
N LEU A 358 0.01 -9.32 -12.33
CA LEU A 358 0.66 -9.00 -11.05
C LEU A 358 0.96 -7.52 -10.86
N LEU A 359 0.52 -6.69 -11.81
CA LEU A 359 0.67 -5.25 -11.71
C LEU A 359 -0.32 -4.69 -10.65
N ASP A 360 0.19 -4.40 -9.46
CA ASP A 360 -0.59 -3.81 -8.36
C ASP A 360 -0.71 -2.28 -8.51
N ALA A 361 -1.73 -1.71 -7.88
CA ALA A 361 -1.94 -0.27 -7.83
C ALA A 361 -0.70 0.48 -7.29
N PRO A 362 -0.23 1.57 -7.93
CA PRO A 362 -0.89 2.40 -8.95
C PRO A 362 -0.74 1.91 -10.40
N GLY A 363 -0.21 0.70 -10.60
CA GLY A 363 -0.09 0.07 -11.91
C GLY A 363 -1.44 -0.24 -12.55
N VAL A 364 -1.55 -0.01 -13.85
CA VAL A 364 -2.74 -0.29 -14.67
C VAL A 364 -2.32 -0.84 -16.03
N VAL A 365 -3.07 -1.82 -16.54
CA VAL A 365 -3.06 -2.22 -17.95
C VAL A 365 -4.05 -1.32 -18.68
N PHE A 366 -3.55 -0.53 -19.62
CA PHE A 366 -4.34 0.42 -20.40
C PHE A 366 -5.05 -0.25 -21.57
N ASP A 367 -4.37 -1.17 -22.25
CA ASP A 367 -4.87 -1.81 -23.46
C ASP A 367 -4.16 -3.15 -23.72
N GLY A 368 -4.71 -3.94 -24.64
CA GLY A 368 -4.17 -5.20 -25.14
C GLY A 368 -4.63 -6.44 -24.39
N GLU A 369 -4.11 -7.59 -24.82
CA GLU A 369 -4.43 -8.90 -24.26
C GLU A 369 -3.16 -9.71 -23.94
N ALA A 370 -3.27 -10.58 -22.93
CA ALA A 370 -2.23 -11.54 -22.57
C ALA A 370 -2.87 -12.92 -22.39
N ARG A 371 -2.59 -13.83 -23.32
CA ARG A 371 -3.15 -15.19 -23.34
C ARG A 371 -2.10 -16.21 -22.98
N LEU A 372 -2.38 -17.08 -22.02
CA LEU A 372 -1.56 -18.22 -21.64
C LEU A 372 -2.30 -19.52 -22.03
N ALA A 373 -1.71 -20.34 -22.89
CA ALA A 373 -2.32 -21.56 -23.44
C ALA A 373 -3.74 -21.31 -23.98
N GLY A 374 -3.92 -20.21 -24.70
CA GLY A 374 -5.20 -19.77 -25.26
C GLY A 374 -6.14 -19.02 -24.28
N GLN A 375 -5.87 -19.04 -22.97
CA GLN A 375 -6.69 -18.38 -21.95
C GLN A 375 -6.23 -16.94 -21.68
N ASP A 376 -7.10 -15.95 -21.87
CA ASP A 376 -6.81 -14.53 -21.56
C ASP A 376 -6.72 -14.31 -20.03
N LEU A 377 -5.50 -14.09 -19.54
CA LEU A 377 -5.19 -13.88 -18.13
C LEU A 377 -5.76 -12.57 -17.58
N LEU A 378 -5.89 -11.55 -18.43
CA LEU A 378 -6.42 -10.25 -18.02
C LEU A 378 -7.93 -10.33 -17.77
N ALA A 379 -8.63 -11.26 -18.41
CA ALA A 379 -10.10 -11.43 -18.29
C ALA A 379 -10.53 -12.19 -17.02
N LEU A 380 -9.62 -12.96 -16.42
CA LEU A 380 -9.93 -13.85 -15.31
C LEU A 380 -10.31 -13.10 -14.04
N ASN A 381 -11.28 -13.64 -13.30
CA ASN A 381 -11.60 -13.15 -11.97
C ASN A 381 -10.55 -13.62 -10.93
N PRO A 382 -10.50 -13.03 -9.71
CA PRO A 382 -9.48 -13.38 -8.71
C PRO A 382 -9.44 -14.87 -8.32
N ALA A 383 -10.57 -15.57 -8.32
CA ALA A 383 -10.63 -16.99 -7.96
C ALA A 383 -10.09 -17.88 -9.10
N GLU A 384 -10.38 -17.54 -10.35
CA GLU A 384 -9.83 -18.21 -11.54
C GLU A 384 -8.32 -18.02 -11.61
N LEU A 385 -7.83 -16.80 -11.36
CA LEU A 385 -6.40 -16.52 -11.33
C LEU A 385 -5.65 -17.30 -10.27
N ARG A 386 -6.25 -17.49 -9.10
CA ARG A 386 -5.66 -18.32 -8.07
C ARG A 386 -5.50 -19.78 -8.52
N ARG A 387 -6.32 -20.28 -9.44
CA ARG A 387 -6.21 -21.65 -9.96
C ARG A 387 -5.09 -21.79 -11.00
N VAL A 388 -4.90 -20.79 -11.85
CA VAL A 388 -3.88 -20.81 -12.91
C VAL A 388 -2.52 -20.34 -12.41
N ARG A 389 -2.47 -19.42 -11.45
CA ARG A 389 -1.22 -19.00 -10.80
C ARG A 389 -0.59 -20.18 -10.09
N TRP A 390 0.74 -20.21 -10.13
CA TRP A 390 1.60 -21.27 -9.61
C TRP A 390 1.47 -22.62 -10.32
N LYS A 391 0.31 -22.94 -10.89
CA LYS A 391 0.01 -24.22 -11.55
C LYS A 391 0.24 -24.21 -13.07
N ASP A 392 -0.18 -23.15 -13.76
CA ASP A 392 0.08 -22.97 -15.20
C ASP A 392 1.26 -22.01 -15.44
N TYR A 393 1.45 -21.02 -14.56
CA TYR A 393 2.62 -20.14 -14.59
C TYR A 393 3.09 -19.76 -13.19
N SER A 394 4.39 -19.52 -13.01
CA SER A 394 4.96 -19.01 -11.77
C SER A 394 5.96 -17.89 -12.03
N LEU A 395 6.37 -17.21 -10.95
CA LEU A 395 7.30 -16.10 -11.03
C LEU A 395 8.40 -16.19 -9.98
N VAL A 396 9.58 -15.73 -10.38
CA VAL A 396 10.72 -15.44 -9.51
C VAL A 396 10.96 -13.93 -9.59
N PHE A 397 10.62 -13.21 -8.52
CA PHE A 397 10.72 -11.75 -8.48
C PHE A 397 12.16 -11.25 -8.24
N GLN A 398 12.41 -9.99 -8.61
CA GLN A 398 13.64 -9.27 -8.31
C GLN A 398 13.90 -9.22 -6.79
N ALA A 399 15.18 -9.27 -6.38
CA ALA A 399 15.60 -9.29 -4.98
C ALA A 399 14.97 -10.44 -4.16
N SER A 400 14.81 -11.60 -4.80
CA SER A 400 14.28 -12.85 -4.25
C SER A 400 14.89 -13.29 -2.92
N MET A 401 16.10 -12.83 -2.58
CA MET A 401 16.74 -13.08 -1.30
C MET A 401 15.96 -12.54 -0.09
N ASN A 402 15.07 -11.56 -0.28
CA ASN A 402 14.23 -10.97 0.76
C ASN A 402 12.78 -11.49 0.75
N ILE A 403 12.42 -12.39 -0.17
CA ILE A 403 11.05 -12.94 -0.27
C ILE A 403 10.80 -13.98 0.82
N LEU A 404 11.86 -14.70 1.23
CA LEU A 404 11.72 -15.73 2.25
C LEU A 404 11.47 -15.09 3.62
N ASN A 405 10.44 -15.56 4.32
CA ASN A 405 10.12 -15.12 5.67
C ASN A 405 11.22 -15.60 6.63
N PRO A 406 11.98 -14.70 7.28
CA PRO A 406 13.18 -15.05 8.04
C PRO A 406 12.89 -15.82 9.34
N VAL A 407 11.64 -15.80 9.81
CA VAL A 407 11.21 -16.49 11.04
C VAL A 407 10.50 -17.82 10.79
N LEU A 408 10.33 -18.22 9.52
CA LEU A 408 9.78 -19.52 9.14
C LEU A 408 10.89 -20.43 8.61
N ARG A 409 10.73 -21.73 8.82
CA ARG A 409 11.66 -22.71 8.24
C ARG A 409 11.43 -22.82 6.74
N ILE A 410 12.47 -23.23 6.02
CA ILE A 410 12.41 -23.36 4.57
C ILE A 410 11.31 -24.35 4.12
N ARG A 411 11.20 -25.51 4.77
CA ARG A 411 10.13 -26.49 4.50
C ARG A 411 8.72 -25.90 4.60
N GLU A 412 8.48 -25.00 5.56
CA GLU A 412 7.15 -24.42 5.79
C GLU A 412 6.76 -23.52 4.63
N GLN A 413 7.72 -22.77 4.08
CA GLN A 413 7.51 -21.89 2.93
C GLN A 413 7.33 -22.67 1.62
N VAL A 414 8.05 -23.79 1.46
CA VAL A 414 7.85 -24.71 0.33
C VAL A 414 6.49 -25.39 0.40
N TYR A 415 6.05 -25.79 1.60
CA TYR A 415 4.73 -26.39 1.82
C TYR A 415 3.60 -25.40 1.60
N ASP A 416 3.75 -24.15 2.06
CA ASP A 416 2.73 -23.11 1.93
C ASP A 416 2.31 -22.92 0.47
N ALA A 417 3.28 -22.85 -0.45
CA ALA A 417 3.01 -22.75 -1.88
C ALA A 417 2.22 -23.95 -2.43
N MET A 418 2.47 -25.17 -1.97
CA MET A 418 1.72 -26.36 -2.41
C MET A 418 0.34 -26.46 -1.73
N GLN A 419 0.26 -26.14 -0.44
CA GLN A 419 -0.97 -26.16 0.36
C GLN A 419 -1.98 -25.12 -0.12
N ALA A 420 -1.50 -23.93 -0.49
CA ALA A 420 -2.31 -22.86 -1.09
C ALA A 420 -3.05 -23.30 -2.36
N HIS A 421 -2.60 -24.39 -3.00
CA HIS A 421 -3.17 -24.99 -4.22
C HIS A 421 -3.72 -26.42 -4.00
N GLY A 422 -4.02 -26.79 -2.75
CA GLY A 422 -4.82 -27.97 -2.44
C GLY A 422 -4.04 -29.24 -2.09
N VAL A 423 -2.71 -29.18 -1.97
CA VAL A 423 -1.91 -30.33 -1.49
C VAL A 423 -1.93 -30.35 0.03
N GLN A 424 -2.71 -31.26 0.62
CA GLN A 424 -2.86 -31.37 2.08
C GLN A 424 -2.09 -32.54 2.69
N ASP A 425 -1.75 -33.56 1.89
CA ASP A 425 -1.05 -34.74 2.37
C ASP A 425 0.40 -34.44 2.73
N ARG A 426 0.77 -34.66 4.00
CA ARG A 426 2.10 -34.32 4.51
C ARG A 426 3.21 -35.16 3.89
N GLY A 427 2.95 -36.43 3.61
CA GLY A 427 3.94 -37.31 2.96
C GLY A 427 4.28 -36.82 1.56
N ARG A 428 3.26 -36.42 0.79
CA ARG A 428 3.40 -35.85 -0.56
C ARG A 428 4.12 -34.51 -0.54
N LEU A 429 3.82 -33.63 0.43
CA LEU A 429 4.53 -32.36 0.61
C LEU A 429 6.01 -32.59 0.87
N GLU A 430 6.34 -33.53 1.76
CA GLU A 430 7.72 -33.83 2.11
C GLU A 430 8.50 -34.47 0.95
N ALA A 431 7.91 -35.47 0.29
CA ALA A 431 8.51 -36.10 -0.88
C ALA A 431 8.78 -35.08 -2.00
N ARG A 432 7.79 -34.21 -2.29
CA ARG A 432 7.94 -33.18 -3.31
C ARG A 432 8.98 -32.12 -2.94
N ALA A 433 9.05 -31.71 -1.68
CA ALA A 433 10.06 -30.75 -1.23
C ALA A 433 11.48 -31.30 -1.37
N ARG A 434 11.70 -32.59 -1.05
CA ARG A 434 12.99 -33.26 -1.26
C ARG A 434 13.36 -33.35 -2.73
N GLU A 435 12.41 -33.73 -3.58
CA GLU A 435 12.59 -33.76 -5.03
C GLU A 435 13.00 -32.39 -5.58
N LEU A 436 12.31 -31.32 -5.18
CA LEU A 436 12.62 -29.96 -5.61
C LEU A 436 14.01 -29.52 -5.15
N PHE A 437 14.44 -29.91 -3.95
CA PHE A 437 15.76 -29.59 -3.41
C PHE A 437 16.86 -30.30 -4.18
N ALA A 438 16.67 -31.59 -4.47
CA ALA A 438 17.56 -32.34 -5.35
C ALA A 438 17.65 -31.70 -6.75
N LEU A 439 16.51 -31.26 -7.28
CA LEU A 439 16.41 -30.64 -8.60
C LEU A 439 17.16 -29.29 -8.69
N VAL A 440 17.14 -28.47 -7.63
CA VAL A 440 17.88 -27.18 -7.58
C VAL A 440 19.27 -27.30 -6.93
N GLY A 441 19.77 -28.53 -6.70
CA GLY A 441 21.11 -28.79 -6.18
C GLY A 441 21.33 -28.35 -4.72
N ILE A 442 20.30 -28.36 -3.87
CA ILE A 442 20.42 -28.12 -2.43
C ILE A 442 20.27 -29.43 -1.66
N ARG A 443 21.14 -29.65 -0.66
CA ARG A 443 21.01 -30.79 0.27
C ARG A 443 19.69 -30.74 1.04
N GLU A 444 19.03 -31.89 1.18
CA GLU A 444 17.74 -32.02 1.87
C GLU A 444 17.77 -31.51 3.33
N ASP A 445 18.91 -31.58 4.00
CA ASP A 445 19.08 -31.10 5.39
C ASP A 445 18.68 -29.62 5.57
N TYR A 446 18.82 -28.81 4.52
CA TYR A 446 18.46 -27.39 4.54
C TYR A 446 16.95 -27.13 4.52
N LEU A 447 16.10 -28.14 4.31
CA LEU A 447 14.65 -28.01 4.49
C LEU A 447 14.30 -27.58 5.93
N ASN A 448 15.11 -27.99 6.90
CA ASN A 448 14.90 -27.67 8.32
C ASN A 448 15.57 -26.38 8.78
N ALA A 449 16.33 -25.73 7.89
CA ALA A 449 17.01 -24.47 8.17
C ALA A 449 16.04 -23.28 8.07
N TYR A 450 16.51 -22.14 8.57
CA TYR A 450 15.90 -20.82 8.40
C TYR A 450 16.64 -20.04 7.30
N PRO A 451 15.99 -19.06 6.63
CA PRO A 451 16.62 -18.30 5.55
C PRO A 451 17.97 -17.68 5.92
N HIS A 452 18.14 -17.16 7.14
CA HIS A 452 19.40 -16.55 7.58
C HIS A 452 20.56 -17.55 7.74
N GLN A 453 20.30 -18.86 7.64
CA GLN A 453 21.31 -19.93 7.66
C GLN A 453 21.73 -20.37 6.24
N LEU A 454 21.16 -19.76 5.19
CA LEU A 454 21.44 -20.06 3.78
C LEU A 454 22.27 -18.93 3.15
N SER A 455 23.18 -19.29 2.24
CA SER A 455 23.86 -18.31 1.37
C SER A 455 22.87 -17.63 0.41
N GLY A 456 23.25 -16.50 -0.18
CA GLY A 456 22.41 -15.80 -1.17
C GLY A 456 21.99 -16.71 -2.34
N GLY A 457 22.93 -17.48 -2.89
CA GLY A 457 22.66 -18.43 -3.98
C GLY A 457 21.75 -19.59 -3.56
N MET A 458 21.89 -20.07 -2.32
CA MET A 458 20.97 -21.08 -1.79
C MET A 458 19.57 -20.52 -1.60
N LYS A 459 19.40 -19.30 -1.09
CA LYS A 459 18.09 -18.65 -1.02
C LYS A 459 17.45 -18.53 -2.39
N GLN A 460 18.23 -18.16 -3.40
CA GLN A 460 17.77 -18.08 -4.78
C GLN A 460 17.23 -19.42 -5.30
N ARG A 461 18.02 -20.49 -5.12
CA ARG A 461 17.64 -21.85 -5.48
C ARG A 461 16.37 -22.30 -4.75
N VAL A 462 16.21 -21.95 -3.47
CA VAL A 462 14.94 -22.21 -2.75
C VAL A 462 13.77 -21.49 -3.39
N VAL A 463 13.90 -20.21 -3.75
CA VAL A 463 12.82 -19.47 -4.42
C VAL A 463 12.46 -20.09 -5.78
N ILE A 464 13.46 -20.53 -6.55
CA ILE A 464 13.26 -21.27 -7.81
C ILE A 464 12.53 -22.60 -7.53
N ALA A 465 12.92 -23.35 -6.51
CA ALA A 465 12.25 -24.58 -6.10
C ALA A 465 10.77 -24.33 -5.75
N ILE A 466 10.46 -23.26 -5.02
CA ILE A 466 9.08 -22.88 -4.70
C ILE A 466 8.32 -22.56 -6.00
N ALA A 467 8.93 -21.81 -6.93
CA ALA A 467 8.33 -21.48 -8.23
C ALA A 467 8.05 -22.72 -9.10
N LEU A 468 8.82 -23.79 -8.94
CA LEU A 468 8.66 -25.05 -9.66
C LEU A 468 7.78 -26.08 -8.92
N ALA A 469 7.28 -25.74 -7.73
CA ALA A 469 6.67 -26.71 -6.83
C ALA A 469 5.47 -27.45 -7.44
N LEU A 470 4.71 -26.78 -8.31
CA LEU A 470 3.53 -27.30 -8.97
C LEU A 470 3.69 -27.52 -10.49
N GLU A 471 4.93 -27.56 -10.99
CA GLU A 471 5.26 -27.85 -12.40
C GLU A 471 4.56 -26.92 -13.40
N PRO A 472 4.74 -25.59 -13.26
CA PRO A 472 4.12 -24.63 -14.16
C PRO A 472 4.65 -24.78 -15.59
N LYS A 473 3.82 -24.47 -16.58
CA LYS A 473 4.20 -24.47 -18.00
C LYS A 473 5.13 -23.30 -18.36
N LEU A 474 4.99 -22.18 -17.65
CA LEU A 474 5.74 -20.95 -17.84
C LEU A 474 6.34 -20.46 -16.51
N VAL A 475 7.62 -20.10 -16.52
CA VAL A 475 8.27 -19.41 -15.39
C VAL A 475 8.78 -18.06 -15.87
N VAL A 476 8.33 -16.98 -15.25
CA VAL A 476 8.87 -15.63 -15.50
C VAL A 476 9.88 -15.29 -14.42
N MET A 477 11.12 -15.01 -14.82
CA MET A 477 12.20 -14.69 -13.90
C MET A 477 12.65 -13.25 -14.10
N ASP A 478 12.45 -12.41 -13.09
CA ASP A 478 12.80 -11.00 -13.12
C ASP A 478 14.10 -10.73 -12.35
N GLU A 479 15.20 -10.52 -13.08
CA GLU A 479 16.53 -10.25 -12.52
C GLU A 479 16.98 -11.26 -11.43
N PRO A 480 16.83 -12.58 -11.64
CA PRO A 480 17.00 -13.58 -10.58
C PRO A 480 18.45 -13.73 -10.09
N THR A 481 19.43 -13.16 -10.80
CA THR A 481 20.86 -13.36 -10.56
C THR A 481 21.60 -12.12 -10.03
N THR A 482 20.93 -10.96 -9.95
CA THR A 482 21.58 -9.65 -9.72
C THR A 482 22.38 -9.50 -8.43
N ALA A 483 22.13 -10.34 -7.43
CA ALA A 483 22.82 -10.29 -6.14
C ALA A 483 23.82 -11.45 -5.93
N LEU A 484 24.17 -12.17 -6.99
CA LEU A 484 25.07 -13.32 -6.93
C LEU A 484 26.37 -13.04 -7.71
N ASP A 485 27.45 -13.69 -7.28
CA ASP A 485 28.73 -13.69 -8.01
C ASP A 485 28.58 -14.34 -9.39
N VAL A 486 29.32 -13.84 -10.40
CA VAL A 486 29.20 -14.23 -11.81
C VAL A 486 29.35 -15.74 -12.02
N VAL A 487 30.23 -16.42 -11.27
CA VAL A 487 30.40 -17.87 -11.38
C VAL A 487 29.16 -18.61 -10.88
N VAL A 488 28.59 -18.15 -9.76
CA VAL A 488 27.37 -18.72 -9.16
C VAL A 488 26.15 -18.46 -10.05
N GLN A 489 26.07 -17.28 -10.68
CA GLN A 489 25.00 -16.94 -11.62
C GLN A 489 24.95 -17.96 -12.75
N ARG A 490 26.09 -18.18 -13.43
CA ARG A 490 26.19 -19.13 -14.55
C ARG A 490 25.81 -20.55 -14.13
N GLN A 491 26.27 -21.00 -12.96
CA GLN A 491 25.94 -22.33 -12.46
C GLN A 491 24.42 -22.49 -12.23
N ILE A 492 23.79 -21.57 -11.51
CA ILE A 492 22.33 -21.61 -11.25
C ILE A 492 21.54 -21.65 -12.56
N LEU A 493 22.03 -20.91 -13.54
CA LEU A 493 21.38 -20.77 -14.82
C LEU A 493 21.49 -22.01 -15.71
N GLN A 494 22.64 -22.67 -15.73
CA GLN A 494 22.79 -23.98 -16.38
C GLN A 494 21.87 -25.03 -15.75
N GLU A 495 21.71 -24.99 -14.43
CA GLU A 495 20.76 -25.86 -13.73
C GLU A 495 19.31 -25.54 -14.09
N ILE A 496 18.93 -24.26 -14.15
CA ILE A 496 17.60 -23.84 -14.61
C ILE A 496 17.35 -24.34 -16.04
N ASP A 497 18.33 -24.25 -16.93
CA ASP A 497 18.20 -24.74 -18.31
C ASP A 497 18.06 -26.27 -18.37
N ALA A 498 18.81 -27.01 -17.55
CA ALA A 498 18.66 -28.45 -17.43
C ALA A 498 17.26 -28.85 -16.93
N VAL A 499 16.75 -28.13 -15.93
CA VAL A 499 15.39 -28.29 -15.40
C VAL A 499 14.35 -27.96 -16.47
N ARG A 500 14.57 -26.87 -17.22
CA ARG A 500 13.74 -26.45 -18.34
C ARG A 500 13.52 -27.58 -19.33
N LYS A 501 14.63 -28.13 -19.82
CA LYS A 501 14.67 -29.24 -20.80
C LYS A 501 14.03 -30.51 -20.25
N ARG A 502 14.26 -30.82 -18.96
CA ARG A 502 13.71 -32.02 -18.32
C ARG A 502 12.20 -31.95 -18.11
N LEU A 503 11.67 -30.79 -17.73
CA LEU A 503 10.26 -30.60 -17.39
C LEU A 503 9.42 -30.06 -18.56
N GLY A 504 10.05 -29.66 -19.67
CA GLY A 504 9.35 -29.04 -20.80
C GLY A 504 8.74 -27.68 -20.47
N ILE A 505 9.30 -26.96 -19.49
CA ILE A 505 8.82 -25.64 -19.08
C ILE A 505 9.36 -24.56 -20.01
N SER A 506 8.62 -23.47 -20.18
CA SER A 506 9.06 -22.29 -20.92
C SER A 506 9.52 -21.22 -19.93
N ILE A 507 10.50 -20.41 -20.33
CA ILE A 507 11.10 -19.40 -19.46
C ILE A 507 11.06 -18.05 -20.16
N VAL A 508 10.57 -17.03 -19.44
CA VAL A 508 10.82 -15.62 -19.79
C VAL A 508 11.84 -15.10 -18.81
N PHE A 509 13.04 -14.81 -19.29
CA PHE A 509 14.16 -14.38 -18.47
C PHE A 509 14.46 -12.91 -18.68
N ILE A 510 14.24 -12.11 -17.65
CA ILE A 510 14.48 -10.67 -17.68
C ILE A 510 15.80 -10.38 -16.99
N THR A 511 16.71 -9.72 -17.72
CA THR A 511 17.99 -9.27 -17.16
C THR A 511 18.51 -8.06 -17.93
N HIS A 512 19.46 -7.37 -17.33
CA HIS A 512 20.26 -6.36 -18.02
C HIS A 512 21.61 -6.92 -18.53
N ASP A 513 21.98 -8.15 -18.16
CA ASP A 513 23.18 -8.82 -18.66
C ASP A 513 22.88 -9.55 -19.98
N LEU A 514 23.27 -8.92 -21.08
CA LEU A 514 23.06 -9.46 -22.43
C LEU A 514 24.00 -10.62 -22.75
N SER A 515 25.19 -10.67 -22.14
CA SER A 515 26.15 -11.77 -22.36
C SER A 515 25.55 -13.09 -21.89
N LEU A 516 24.87 -13.03 -20.75
CA LEU A 516 24.13 -14.16 -20.19
C LEU A 516 22.96 -14.60 -21.09
N LEU A 517 22.18 -13.64 -21.60
CA LEU A 517 21.05 -13.97 -22.48
C LEU A 517 21.50 -14.61 -23.78
N VAL A 518 22.60 -14.14 -24.37
CA VAL A 518 23.16 -14.68 -25.61
C VAL A 518 23.58 -16.14 -25.45
N GLU A 519 24.13 -16.51 -24.29
CA GLU A 519 24.53 -17.89 -24.02
C GLU A 519 23.34 -18.84 -23.83
N MET A 520 22.23 -18.35 -23.28
CA MET A 520 21.18 -19.21 -22.73
C MET A 520 19.85 -19.22 -23.46
N SER A 521 19.53 -18.10 -24.12
CA SER A 521 18.19 -17.91 -24.69
C SER A 521 18.11 -18.51 -26.07
N ASP A 522 16.96 -19.07 -26.42
CA ASP A 522 16.68 -19.48 -27.79
C ASP A 522 16.46 -18.23 -28.66
N ARG A 523 15.73 -17.24 -28.11
CA ARG A 523 15.40 -15.95 -28.72
C ARG A 523 15.55 -14.82 -27.71
N ILE A 524 15.92 -13.64 -28.17
CA ILE A 524 16.06 -12.43 -27.34
C ILE A 524 15.20 -11.32 -27.92
N ALA A 525 14.41 -10.67 -27.07
CA ALA A 525 13.70 -9.43 -27.35
C ALA A 525 14.39 -8.28 -26.60
N ILE A 526 14.74 -7.22 -27.34
CA ILE A 526 15.35 -6.00 -26.81
C ILE A 526 14.28 -4.93 -26.65
N MET A 527 14.11 -4.45 -25.42
CA MET A 527 13.20 -3.37 -25.08
C MET A 527 13.91 -2.04 -24.90
N TYR A 528 13.31 -0.98 -25.45
CA TYR A 528 13.72 0.39 -25.24
C TYR A 528 12.50 1.30 -25.09
N ALA A 529 12.51 2.17 -24.08
CA ALA A 529 11.45 3.16 -23.82
C ALA A 529 10.00 2.61 -23.84
N GLY A 530 9.80 1.38 -23.35
CA GLY A 530 8.49 0.72 -23.29
C GLY A 530 8.09 -0.08 -24.53
N GLU A 531 8.95 -0.19 -25.53
CA GLU A 531 8.69 -0.87 -26.81
C GLU A 531 9.72 -1.97 -27.08
N VAL A 532 9.34 -3.03 -27.79
CA VAL A 532 10.29 -4.03 -28.32
C VAL A 532 10.87 -3.48 -29.62
N VAL A 533 12.16 -3.16 -29.63
CA VAL A 533 12.83 -2.51 -30.76
C VAL A 533 13.54 -3.49 -31.69
N GLU A 534 13.90 -4.67 -31.18
CA GLU A 534 14.53 -5.74 -31.95
C GLU A 534 14.25 -7.08 -31.29
N GLU A 535 14.01 -8.12 -32.09
CA GLU A 535 13.83 -9.48 -31.61
C GLU A 535 14.41 -10.46 -32.64
N ALA A 536 15.27 -11.37 -32.21
CA ALA A 536 15.92 -12.35 -33.07
C ALA A 536 16.41 -13.57 -32.26
N PRO A 537 16.73 -14.70 -32.93
CA PRO A 537 17.47 -15.78 -32.30
C PRO A 537 18.75 -15.25 -31.62
N ALA A 538 19.09 -15.77 -30.44
CA ALA A 538 20.16 -15.19 -29.62
C ALA A 538 21.52 -15.09 -30.35
N HIS A 539 21.86 -16.13 -31.12
CA HIS A 539 23.09 -16.17 -31.91
C HIS A 539 23.10 -15.13 -33.04
N GLU A 540 21.96 -14.90 -33.70
CA GLU A 540 21.84 -13.93 -34.79
C GLU A 540 21.85 -12.50 -34.26
N LEU A 541 21.17 -12.25 -33.13
CA LEU A 541 21.18 -10.96 -32.45
C LEU A 541 22.61 -10.56 -32.03
N TYR A 542 23.40 -11.53 -31.55
CA TYR A 542 24.80 -11.32 -31.18
C TYR A 542 25.68 -11.06 -32.40
N ALA A 543 25.54 -11.87 -33.45
CA ALA A 543 26.39 -11.78 -34.63
C ALA A 543 26.08 -10.57 -35.51
N GLN A 544 24.80 -10.21 -35.67
CA GLN A 544 24.36 -9.16 -36.60
C GLN A 544 23.22 -8.30 -36.03
N PRO A 545 23.44 -7.57 -34.92
CA PRO A 545 22.43 -6.66 -34.39
C PRO A 545 22.05 -5.58 -35.41
N LYS A 546 20.76 -5.45 -35.69
CA LYS A 546 20.20 -4.57 -36.73
C LYS A 546 19.85 -3.19 -36.19
N HIS A 547 19.31 -3.08 -34.98
CA HIS A 547 18.94 -1.79 -34.40
C HIS A 547 20.18 -1.05 -33.84
N PRO A 548 20.34 0.26 -34.10
CA PRO A 548 21.48 1.03 -33.57
C PRO A 548 21.64 0.98 -32.04
N TYR A 549 20.52 0.93 -31.31
CA TYR A 549 20.51 0.71 -29.86
C TYR A 549 21.13 -0.65 -29.48
N THR A 550 20.67 -1.75 -30.09
CA THR A 550 21.19 -3.10 -29.81
C THR A 550 22.67 -3.21 -30.16
N ARG A 551 23.10 -2.63 -31.29
CA ARG A 551 24.53 -2.55 -31.65
C ARG A 551 25.36 -1.87 -30.56
N ARG A 552 24.84 -0.77 -30.01
CA ARG A 552 25.52 -0.02 -28.94
C ARG A 552 25.49 -0.77 -27.60
N LEU A 553 24.39 -1.44 -27.27
CA LEU A 553 24.32 -2.32 -26.10
C LEU A 553 25.36 -3.44 -26.19
N MET A 554 25.42 -4.15 -27.33
CA MET A 554 26.40 -5.20 -27.59
C MET A 554 27.84 -4.67 -27.57
N GLY A 555 28.08 -3.48 -28.15
CA GLY A 555 29.38 -2.83 -28.18
C GLY A 555 29.87 -2.29 -26.83
N ALA A 556 28.98 -2.12 -25.85
CA ALA A 556 29.35 -1.71 -24.50
C ALA A 556 30.04 -2.83 -23.71
N PHE A 557 29.93 -4.09 -24.15
CA PHE A 557 30.63 -5.20 -23.54
C PHE A 557 32.11 -5.23 -23.95
N PRO A 558 33.03 -5.49 -23.00
CA PRO A 558 34.44 -5.64 -23.32
C PRO A 558 34.63 -6.92 -24.16
N PRO A 559 35.51 -6.91 -25.17
CA PRO A 559 35.87 -8.11 -25.88
C PRO A 559 36.71 -9.01 -24.95
N LEU A 560 36.54 -10.32 -25.02
CA LEU A 560 37.30 -11.29 -24.21
C LEU A 560 38.78 -11.35 -24.64
N GLU A 561 39.06 -11.03 -25.89
CA GLU A 561 40.38 -11.04 -26.50
C GLU A 561 40.66 -9.70 -27.19
N GLY A 562 41.94 -9.32 -27.26
CA GLY A 562 42.38 -8.10 -27.93
C GLY A 562 42.86 -6.99 -26.99
N PRO A 563 43.24 -5.83 -27.54
CA PRO A 563 43.76 -4.72 -26.76
C PRO A 563 42.70 -4.18 -25.79
N ARG A 564 43.14 -3.76 -24.59
CA ARG A 564 42.27 -3.09 -23.61
C ARG A 564 41.87 -1.72 -24.14
N GLU A 565 40.65 -1.63 -24.66
CA GLU A 565 40.07 -0.38 -25.13
C GLU A 565 39.10 0.20 -24.09
N ARG A 566 39.11 1.52 -23.95
CA ARG A 566 38.10 2.22 -23.16
C ARG A 566 36.78 2.18 -23.92
N ARG A 567 35.83 1.36 -23.45
CA ARG A 567 34.46 1.36 -23.98
C ARG A 567 33.73 2.62 -23.50
N GLU A 568 33.05 3.28 -24.42
CA GLU A 568 32.16 4.39 -24.11
C GLU A 568 30.73 3.84 -23.95
N GLY A 569 30.06 4.23 -22.85
CA GLY A 569 28.65 3.93 -22.68
C GLY A 569 27.79 4.65 -23.72
N ILE A 570 26.52 4.26 -23.83
CA ILE A 570 25.59 4.92 -24.75
C ILE A 570 25.33 6.36 -24.24
N PRO A 571 25.78 7.41 -24.97
CA PRO A 571 25.62 8.79 -24.51
C PRO A 571 24.14 9.20 -24.41
N GLY A 572 23.89 10.27 -23.65
CA GLY A 572 22.55 10.80 -23.42
C GLY A 572 21.77 10.05 -22.34
N ARG A 573 20.49 10.42 -22.17
CA ARG A 573 19.55 9.79 -21.22
C ARG A 573 18.36 9.22 -21.99
N PRO A 574 17.73 8.13 -21.53
CA PRO A 574 16.48 7.65 -22.10
C PRO A 574 15.38 8.72 -22.04
N PRO A 575 14.42 8.72 -22.99
CA PRO A 575 13.30 9.63 -22.95
C PRO A 575 12.42 9.36 -21.71
N SER A 576 11.72 10.40 -21.26
CA SER A 576 10.79 10.27 -20.14
C SER A 576 9.57 9.46 -20.56
N LEU A 577 9.29 8.36 -19.84
CA LEU A 577 8.10 7.53 -20.06
C LEU A 577 6.78 8.21 -19.63
N ALA A 578 6.87 9.38 -19.00
CA ALA A 578 5.70 10.18 -18.63
C ALA A 578 5.15 11.01 -19.80
N GLN A 579 5.95 11.21 -20.85
CA GLN A 579 5.56 11.97 -22.03
C GLN A 579 5.05 11.02 -23.12
N ASP A 580 4.33 11.59 -24.09
CA ASP A 580 4.03 10.85 -25.31
C ASP A 580 5.22 10.89 -26.27
N ILE A 581 5.41 9.82 -27.02
CA ILE A 581 6.60 9.61 -27.86
C ILE A 581 6.11 9.23 -29.27
N PRO A 582 5.70 10.20 -30.12
CA PRO A 582 5.17 9.93 -31.46
C PRO A 582 6.25 9.60 -32.50
N TYR A 583 7.52 9.71 -32.11
CA TYR A 583 8.70 9.52 -32.96
C TYR A 583 9.50 8.27 -32.55
N CYS A 584 10.62 7.98 -33.23
CA CYS A 584 11.52 6.89 -32.85
C CYS A 584 12.12 7.15 -31.46
N PRO A 585 11.84 6.32 -30.42
CA PRO A 585 12.25 6.66 -29.06
C PRO A 585 13.77 6.82 -28.86
N PHE A 586 14.58 6.22 -29.74
CA PHE A 586 16.05 6.25 -29.65
C PHE A 586 16.69 7.38 -30.46
N PHE A 587 15.94 8.22 -31.19
CA PHE A 587 16.49 9.13 -32.19
C PHE A 587 17.57 10.09 -31.64
N GLU A 588 17.36 10.69 -30.46
CA GLU A 588 18.30 11.62 -29.83
C GLU A 588 19.66 11.00 -29.49
N ARG A 589 19.68 9.68 -29.27
CA ARG A 589 20.88 8.90 -28.91
C ARG A 589 21.43 8.10 -30.08
N CYS A 590 20.72 8.11 -31.22
CA CYS A 590 21.04 7.30 -32.38
C CYS A 590 22.07 8.02 -33.27
N PRO A 591 23.25 7.41 -33.52
CA PRO A 591 24.24 7.99 -34.44
C PRO A 591 23.82 7.90 -35.91
N ASN A 592 22.78 7.10 -36.21
CA ASN A 592 22.29 6.84 -37.55
C ASN A 592 20.84 7.33 -37.73
N HIS A 593 20.38 8.31 -36.95
CA HIS A 593 19.02 8.84 -37.12
C HIS A 593 18.90 9.54 -38.48
N LEU A 594 17.70 9.46 -39.06
CA LEU A 594 17.35 10.12 -40.31
C LEU A 594 16.55 11.39 -39.98
N PRO A 595 17.12 12.60 -40.14
CA PRO A 595 16.42 13.85 -39.86
C PRO A 595 15.16 14.03 -40.73
N GLY A 596 14.09 14.55 -40.16
CA GLY A 596 12.78 14.68 -40.79
C GLY A 596 11.99 13.37 -40.86
N THR A 597 12.53 12.27 -40.32
CA THR A 597 11.84 10.96 -40.26
C THR A 597 11.86 10.40 -38.85
N CYS A 598 13.03 10.16 -38.25
CA CYS A 598 13.15 9.55 -36.93
C CYS A 598 12.65 10.45 -35.79
N ASP A 599 12.68 11.76 -35.98
CA ASP A 599 12.23 12.82 -35.07
C ASP A 599 10.74 13.17 -35.22
N VAL A 600 10.09 12.67 -36.28
CA VAL A 600 8.68 12.95 -36.60
C VAL A 600 7.81 11.71 -36.47
N PHE A 601 8.29 10.56 -36.95
CA PHE A 601 7.52 9.33 -37.07
C PHE A 601 8.11 8.20 -36.23
N LYS A 602 7.24 7.27 -35.81
CA LYS A 602 7.64 6.04 -35.13
C LYS A 602 7.81 4.89 -36.13
N PRO A 603 8.91 4.13 -36.08
CA PRO A 603 9.12 3.02 -37.01
C PRO A 603 8.17 1.86 -36.71
N ALA A 604 7.57 1.27 -37.75
CA ALA A 604 6.86 0.01 -37.63
C ALA A 604 7.85 -1.14 -37.40
N ARG A 605 7.39 -2.17 -36.68
CA ARG A 605 8.16 -3.41 -36.51
C ARG A 605 8.05 -4.24 -37.78
N VAL A 606 9.18 -4.55 -38.40
CA VAL A 606 9.26 -5.33 -39.64
C VAL A 606 10.19 -6.53 -39.46
N GLU A 607 9.92 -7.61 -40.17
CA GLU A 607 10.81 -8.76 -40.25
C GLU A 607 11.84 -8.52 -41.36
N VAL A 608 13.13 -8.52 -41.01
CA VAL A 608 14.24 -8.25 -41.95
C VAL A 608 14.80 -9.55 -42.53
N THR A 609 14.89 -10.57 -41.67
CA THR A 609 15.24 -11.95 -41.99
C THR A 609 14.31 -12.87 -41.21
N SER A 610 14.14 -14.12 -41.64
CA SER A 610 13.23 -15.07 -40.98
C SER A 610 13.53 -15.18 -39.48
N GLY A 611 12.57 -14.82 -38.63
CA GLY A 611 12.70 -14.82 -37.18
C GLY A 611 13.41 -13.60 -36.57
N HIS A 612 13.83 -12.63 -37.39
CA HIS A 612 14.53 -11.42 -36.98
C HIS A 612 13.71 -10.18 -37.35
N SER A 613 13.13 -9.55 -36.33
CA SER A 613 12.34 -8.34 -36.49
C SER A 613 12.99 -7.13 -35.84
N VAL A 614 12.80 -5.96 -36.45
CA VAL A 614 13.35 -4.69 -35.97
C VAL A 614 12.37 -3.56 -36.21
N ALA A 615 12.31 -2.60 -35.28
CA ALA A 615 11.57 -1.35 -35.44
C ALA A 615 12.56 -0.21 -35.75
N CYS A 616 12.98 -0.08 -37.01
CA CYS A 616 13.96 0.92 -37.41
C CYS A 616 13.86 1.34 -38.88
N PHE A 617 13.89 2.65 -39.15
CA PHE A 617 13.82 3.20 -40.51
C PHE A 617 15.02 2.89 -41.40
N LEU A 618 16.14 2.42 -40.83
CA LEU A 618 17.28 1.95 -41.63
C LEU A 618 16.98 0.65 -42.41
N HIS A 619 15.96 -0.11 -41.99
CA HIS A 619 15.60 -1.39 -42.59
C HIS A 619 14.23 -1.38 -43.28
N SER A 620 13.34 -0.46 -42.92
CA SER A 620 12.05 -0.27 -43.61
C SER A 620 11.51 1.16 -43.43
N PRO A 621 10.92 1.78 -44.48
CA PRO A 621 10.26 3.08 -44.37
C PRO A 621 8.89 3.02 -43.67
N ALA A 622 8.41 1.84 -43.28
CA ALA A 622 7.08 1.67 -42.70
C ALA A 622 6.94 2.43 -41.36
N VAL A 623 5.87 3.21 -41.24
CA VAL A 623 5.52 3.96 -40.03
C VAL A 623 4.54 3.13 -39.21
N LYS A 624 4.70 3.13 -37.88
CA LYS A 624 3.76 2.50 -36.96
C LYS A 624 2.48 3.32 -36.94
N GLU A 625 1.39 2.78 -37.48
CA GLU A 625 0.07 3.43 -37.42
C GLU A 625 -0.38 3.50 -35.96
N GLU A 626 -0.62 4.70 -35.44
CA GLU A 626 -1.17 4.88 -34.10
C GLU A 626 -2.68 4.61 -34.14
N ALA A 627 -3.13 3.55 -33.47
CA ALA A 627 -4.56 3.32 -33.19
C ALA A 627 -5.14 4.32 -32.15
N TYR A 628 -4.48 5.45 -31.91
CA TYR A 628 -4.92 6.50 -30.98
C TYR A 628 -5.36 7.75 -31.73
N ALA A 629 -6.40 7.60 -32.55
CA ALA A 629 -7.22 8.71 -33.01
C ALA A 629 -8.69 8.44 -32.69
N ALA A 630 -9.32 9.40 -31.99
CA ALA A 630 -10.75 9.54 -31.63
C ALA A 630 -11.24 8.81 -30.35
N ASP A 631 -11.10 9.47 -29.19
CA ASP A 631 -12.20 10.14 -28.44
C ASP A 631 -11.83 10.48 -26.97
#